data_AF-A0A920F1Y4-F1
#
_entry.id   AF-A0A920F1Y4-F1
#
_cell.length_a   1.000
_cell.length_b   1.000
_cell.length_c   1.000
_cell.angle_alpha   90.00
_cell.angle_beta   90.00
_cell.angle_gamma   90.00
#
_symmetry.space_group_name_H-M   'P 1'
#
loop_
_entity.id
_entity.type
_entity.pdbx_description
1 polymer ?
#
loop_
_entity_poly.entity_id
_entity_poly.type
_entity_poly.pdbx_seq_one_letter_code
_entity_poly.pdbx_strand_id
1 'polypeptide(L)'
;MKKKEVREVAKQYNLVNSDKKSTSGICFIEQKSFRDFITNYIEDKPGYIQTLDKVIIGEHRGLHLYTIGPKERAWNRWIENSQNSPWFVVNKDIKQNTLLCRTRRRSSSPLATKFLGIKCFGIKGKSPNFPLWCSAKIR
;
A
#
# COMPACT_ATOMS: atom_id res chain seq x y z
N MET A 1 -9.80 -5.47 -27.01
CA MET A 1 -11.15 -5.47 -26.43
C MET A 1 -11.12 -4.77 -25.07
N LYS A 2 -12.02 -3.82 -24.83
CA LYS A 2 -12.15 -3.10 -23.55
C LYS A 2 -12.96 -3.92 -22.54
N LYS A 3 -12.82 -3.62 -21.23
CA LYS A 3 -13.57 -4.32 -20.16
C LYS A 3 -15.09 -4.30 -20.37
N LYS A 4 -15.63 -3.22 -20.95
CA LYS A 4 -17.06 -3.09 -21.26
C LYS A 4 -17.48 -4.07 -22.37
N GLU A 5 -16.72 -4.10 -23.46
CA GLU A 5 -16.94 -5.00 -24.61
C GLU A 5 -16.91 -6.49 -24.18
N VAL A 6 -15.99 -6.87 -23.27
CA VAL A 6 -15.96 -8.24 -22.70
C VAL A 6 -17.27 -8.61 -22.01
N ARG A 7 -17.89 -7.69 -21.28
CA ARG A 7 -19.17 -7.94 -20.60
C ARG A 7 -20.34 -8.02 -21.57
N GLU A 8 -20.34 -7.19 -22.60
CA GLU A 8 -21.38 -7.21 -23.65
C GLU A 8 -21.36 -8.56 -24.37
N VAL A 9 -20.19 -9.06 -24.76
CA VAL A 9 -20.03 -10.40 -25.34
C VAL A 9 -20.51 -11.48 -24.37
N ALA A 10 -20.10 -11.43 -23.10
CA ALA A 10 -20.53 -12.43 -22.11
C ALA A 10 -22.07 -12.48 -21.93
N LYS A 11 -22.75 -11.33 -22.04
CA LYS A 11 -24.23 -11.25 -22.02
C LYS A 11 -24.86 -11.85 -23.27
N GLN A 12 -24.30 -11.57 -24.44
CA GLN A 12 -24.78 -12.14 -25.71
C GLN A 12 -24.76 -13.67 -25.70
N TYR A 13 -23.76 -14.27 -25.05
CA TYR A 13 -23.63 -15.73 -24.89
C TYR A 13 -24.33 -16.28 -23.63
N ASN A 14 -25.14 -15.50 -22.92
CA ASN A 14 -25.86 -15.89 -21.69
C ASN A 14 -24.94 -16.55 -20.62
N LEU A 15 -23.71 -16.06 -20.48
CA LEU A 15 -22.79 -16.58 -19.46
C LEU A 15 -23.24 -16.14 -18.06
N VAL A 16 -23.30 -17.09 -17.13
CA VAL A 16 -23.73 -16.88 -15.73
C VAL A 16 -22.92 -15.80 -14.99
N ASN A 17 -21.65 -15.61 -15.38
CA ASN A 17 -20.74 -14.65 -14.77
C ASN A 17 -20.70 -13.28 -15.48
N SER A 18 -21.54 -13.03 -16.48
CA SER A 18 -21.54 -11.81 -17.30
C SER A 18 -21.68 -10.52 -16.48
N ASP A 19 -22.46 -10.56 -15.40
CA ASP A 19 -22.66 -9.44 -14.46
C ASP A 19 -21.87 -9.57 -13.15
N LYS A 20 -21.04 -10.61 -13.00
CA LYS A 20 -20.23 -10.82 -11.79
C LYS A 20 -19.29 -9.63 -11.57
N LYS A 21 -19.29 -9.07 -10.35
CA LYS A 21 -18.32 -8.04 -9.94
C LYS A 21 -16.91 -8.62 -10.08
N SER A 22 -15.98 -7.80 -10.57
CA SER A 22 -14.57 -8.17 -10.58
C SER A 22 -14.09 -8.38 -9.16
N THR A 23 -13.35 -9.46 -8.92
CA THR A 23 -12.70 -9.71 -7.64
C THR A 23 -11.73 -8.58 -7.31
N SER A 24 -11.72 -8.16 -6.05
CA SER A 24 -10.85 -7.11 -5.52
C SER A 24 -10.13 -7.64 -4.30
N GLY A 25 -8.88 -7.25 -4.10
CA GLY A 25 -8.03 -7.76 -3.02
C GLY A 25 -7.01 -8.77 -3.52
N ILE A 26 -6.53 -9.62 -2.61
CA ILE A 26 -5.53 -10.64 -2.91
C ILE A 26 -6.24 -11.87 -3.45
N CYS A 27 -5.76 -12.41 -4.58
CA CYS A 27 -6.30 -13.65 -5.13
C CYS A 27 -6.27 -14.76 -4.06
N PHE A 28 -7.34 -15.56 -4.02
CA PHE A 28 -7.50 -16.72 -3.12
C PHE A 28 -7.73 -16.41 -1.63
N ILE A 29 -7.80 -15.14 -1.23
CA ILE A 29 -8.16 -14.76 0.14
C ILE A 29 -9.64 -14.39 0.19
N GLU A 30 -10.44 -15.22 0.86
CA GLU A 30 -11.88 -15.01 1.01
C GLU A 30 -12.22 -13.93 2.06
N GLN A 31 -11.31 -13.68 3.00
CA GLN A 31 -11.53 -12.72 4.07
C GLN A 31 -11.62 -11.29 3.53
N LYS A 32 -12.66 -10.57 3.97
CA LYS A 32 -12.92 -9.19 3.52
C LYS A 32 -11.88 -8.19 4.00
N SER A 33 -11.21 -8.46 5.13
CA SER A 33 -10.21 -7.59 5.76
C SER A 33 -8.81 -8.21 5.67
N PHE A 34 -7.88 -7.53 5.01
CA PHE A 34 -6.47 -7.95 4.98
C PHE A 34 -5.83 -7.95 6.38
N ARG A 35 -6.28 -7.06 7.28
CA ARG A 35 -5.76 -7.00 8.66
C ARG A 35 -6.09 -8.29 9.40
N ASP A 36 -7.34 -8.72 9.34
CA ASP A 36 -7.82 -9.92 10.00
C ASP A 36 -7.11 -11.16 9.44
N PHE A 37 -6.82 -11.16 8.13
CA PHE A 37 -6.06 -12.22 7.48
C PHE A 37 -4.64 -12.33 8.02
N ILE A 38 -3.89 -11.23 8.00
CA ILE A 38 -2.47 -11.28 8.31
C ILE A 38 -2.20 -11.55 9.80
N THR A 39 -3.09 -11.14 10.70
CA THR A 39 -2.98 -11.39 12.15
C THR A 39 -3.05 -12.88 12.51
N ASN A 40 -3.61 -13.75 11.65
CA ASN A 40 -3.57 -15.20 11.87
C ASN A 40 -2.18 -15.82 11.64
N TYR A 41 -1.27 -15.10 10.98
CA TYR A 41 0.05 -15.60 10.58
C TYR A 41 1.21 -14.80 11.17
N ILE A 42 0.97 -13.54 11.55
CA ILE A 42 1.99 -12.64 12.10
C ILE A 42 1.46 -12.08 13.41
N GLU A 43 2.21 -12.27 14.48
CA GLU A 43 1.90 -11.70 15.79
C GLU A 43 2.00 -10.16 15.77
N ASP A 44 1.06 -9.54 16.47
CA ASP A 44 1.06 -8.10 16.71
C ASP A 44 2.23 -7.73 17.64
N LYS A 45 3.08 -6.80 17.18
CA LYS A 45 4.18 -6.22 17.96
C LYS A 45 3.92 -4.73 18.14
N PRO A 46 3.23 -4.33 19.22
CA PRO A 46 2.85 -2.94 19.40
C PRO A 46 4.09 -2.05 19.59
N GLY A 47 3.99 -0.82 19.13
CA GLY A 47 5.09 0.15 19.12
C GLY A 47 4.59 1.57 18.92
N TYR A 48 5.50 2.53 18.91
CA TYR A 48 5.13 3.94 18.89
C TYR A 48 4.96 4.50 17.48
N ILE A 49 4.03 5.44 17.33
CA ILE A 49 3.90 6.30 16.17
C ILE A 49 4.58 7.62 16.52
N GLN A 50 5.53 8.03 15.69
CA GLN A 50 6.38 9.19 15.96
C GLN A 50 6.42 10.14 14.76
N THR A 51 6.50 11.44 15.01
CA THR A 51 6.77 12.45 13.98
C THR A 51 8.25 12.47 13.59
N LEU A 52 8.59 13.16 12.49
CA LEU A 52 10.00 13.40 12.14
C LEU A 52 10.75 14.21 13.22
N ASP A 53 10.02 15.03 13.98
CA ASP A 53 10.55 15.82 15.10
C ASP A 53 10.65 15.01 16.39
N LYS A 54 10.58 13.68 16.29
CA LYS A 54 10.65 12.72 17.40
C LYS A 54 9.53 12.81 18.43
N VAL A 55 8.42 13.50 18.13
CA VAL A 55 7.26 13.59 19.02
C VAL A 55 6.43 12.31 18.88
N ILE A 56 6.16 11.65 20.00
CA ILE A 56 5.25 10.50 20.04
C ILE A 56 3.82 11.05 19.90
N ILE A 57 3.09 10.52 18.92
CA ILE A 57 1.73 10.96 18.61
C ILE A 57 0.69 9.85 18.79
N GLY A 58 1.12 8.64 19.10
CA GLY A 58 0.22 7.50 19.32
C GLY A 58 0.95 6.17 19.34
N GLU A 59 0.17 5.09 19.30
CA GLU A 59 0.66 3.71 19.27
C GLU A 59 0.08 2.94 18.09
N HIS A 60 0.83 1.95 17.61
CA HIS A 60 0.40 1.04 16.55
C HIS A 60 0.40 -0.40 17.03
N ARG A 61 -0.48 -1.25 16.47
CA ARG A 61 -0.53 -2.69 16.80
C ARG A 61 0.60 -3.54 16.19
N GLY A 62 1.21 -3.06 15.11
CA GLY A 62 2.35 -3.74 14.48
C GLY A 62 2.71 -3.15 13.13
N LEU A 63 4.01 -3.07 12.83
CA LEU A 63 4.52 -2.46 11.60
C LEU A 63 4.00 -3.14 10.32
N HIS A 64 3.67 -4.43 10.39
CA HIS A 64 3.21 -5.22 9.24
C HIS A 64 1.84 -4.74 8.70
N LEU A 65 1.03 -4.06 9.51
CA LEU A 65 -0.29 -3.52 9.13
C LEU A 65 -0.21 -2.21 8.32
N TYR A 66 0.98 -1.67 8.13
CA TYR A 66 1.20 -0.35 7.54
C TYR A 66 1.89 -0.41 6.18
N THR A 67 1.83 0.67 5.40
CA THR A 67 2.55 0.80 4.13
C THR A 67 2.94 2.26 4.00
N ILE A 68 4.13 2.53 3.46
CA ILE A 68 4.61 3.89 3.20
C ILE A 68 3.65 4.58 2.22
N GLY A 69 3.24 5.80 2.53
CA GLY A 69 2.31 6.59 1.70
C GLY A 69 1.15 7.23 2.50
N PRO A 70 0.16 7.80 1.78
CA PRO A 70 -1.04 8.37 2.39
C PRO A 70 -1.84 7.30 3.12
N LYS A 71 -2.44 7.67 4.26
CA LYS A 71 -3.40 6.83 4.98
C LYS A 71 -4.78 7.49 5.04
N GLU A 72 -5.80 6.64 5.09
CA GLU A 72 -7.19 7.05 5.29
C GLU A 72 -7.42 7.60 6.71
N ARG A 73 -8.44 8.47 6.84
CA ARG A 73 -8.80 9.17 8.09
C ARG A 73 -9.06 8.26 9.29
N ALA A 74 -9.41 6.99 9.07
CA ALA A 74 -9.68 6.04 10.15
C ALA A 74 -8.47 5.81 11.08
N TRP A 75 -7.27 6.22 10.68
CA TRP A 75 -6.07 6.13 11.50
C TRP A 75 -5.96 7.21 12.58
N ASN A 76 -6.66 8.33 12.39
CA ASN A 76 -6.67 9.47 13.32
C ASN A 76 -7.19 9.10 14.71
N ARG A 77 -7.89 7.97 14.87
CA ARG A 77 -8.41 7.51 16.16
C ARG A 77 -7.30 7.13 17.15
N TRP A 78 -6.10 6.80 16.65
CA TRP A 78 -4.96 6.40 17.46
C TRP A 78 -3.93 7.52 17.64
N ILE A 79 -4.25 8.73 17.15
CA ILE A 79 -3.39 9.90 17.23
C ILE A 79 -4.07 10.96 18.07
N GLU A 80 -3.55 11.19 19.28
CA GLU A 80 -4.00 12.31 20.10
C GLU A 80 -3.66 13.63 19.38
N ASN A 81 -4.61 14.57 19.37
CA ASN A 81 -4.48 15.89 18.73
C ASN A 81 -4.33 15.91 17.20
N SER A 82 -4.87 14.92 16.48
CA SER A 82 -4.96 15.06 15.02
C SER A 82 -5.96 16.18 14.67
N GLN A 83 -5.47 17.39 14.39
CA GLN A 83 -6.24 18.49 13.80
C GLN A 83 -6.70 18.12 12.38
N ASN A 84 -7.61 17.15 12.23
CA ASN A 84 -8.29 16.70 10.99
C ASN A 84 -7.43 16.57 9.72
N SER A 85 -6.11 16.53 9.86
CA SER A 85 -5.16 16.61 8.76
C SER A 85 -4.71 15.21 8.39
N PRO A 86 -4.59 14.90 7.08
CA PRO A 86 -4.17 13.58 6.65
C PRO A 86 -2.72 13.31 7.06
N TRP A 87 -2.51 12.22 7.78
CA TRP A 87 -1.19 11.70 8.11
C TRP A 87 -0.65 10.79 7.00
N PHE A 88 0.66 10.85 6.79
CA PHE A 88 1.39 10.04 5.82
C PHE A 88 2.45 9.24 6.55
N VAL A 89 2.50 7.94 6.29
CA VAL A 89 3.59 7.08 6.78
C VAL A 89 4.81 7.35 5.91
N VAL A 90 5.86 7.87 6.51
CA VAL A 90 7.12 8.21 5.82
C VAL A 90 8.07 7.02 5.85
N ASN A 91 8.16 6.33 6.99
CA ASN A 91 9.10 5.23 7.17
C ASN A 91 8.61 4.26 8.26
N LYS A 92 9.20 3.06 8.28
CA LYS A 92 9.06 2.07 9.34
C LYS A 92 10.44 1.74 9.87
N ASP A 93 10.70 2.08 11.13
CA ASP A 93 11.93 1.67 11.79
C ASP A 93 11.70 0.29 12.43
N ILE A 94 12.26 -0.74 11.81
CA ILE A 94 12.16 -2.12 12.29
C ILE A 94 12.98 -2.33 13.57
N LYS A 95 14.11 -1.62 13.72
CA LYS A 95 15.01 -1.78 14.88
C LYS A 95 14.38 -1.20 16.14
N GLN A 96 13.75 -0.03 16.01
CA GLN A 96 13.09 0.64 17.14
C GLN A 96 11.61 0.27 17.30
N ASN A 97 11.06 -0.52 16.37
CA ASN A 97 9.62 -0.78 16.27
C ASN A 97 8.77 0.50 16.27
N THR A 98 9.20 1.48 15.46
CA THR A 98 8.59 2.82 15.41
C THR A 98 8.07 3.13 14.03
N LEU A 99 6.85 3.66 13.96
CA LEU A 99 6.22 4.09 12.71
C LEU A 99 6.33 5.61 12.55
N LEU A 100 7.15 6.04 11.58
CA LEU A 100 7.40 7.45 11.34
C LEU A 100 6.34 8.06 10.43
N CYS A 101 5.70 9.11 10.92
CA CYS A 101 4.59 9.77 10.25
C CYS A 101 4.77 11.28 10.14
N ARG A 102 4.11 11.88 9.16
CA ARG A 102 4.12 13.33 8.95
C ARG A 102 2.78 13.80 8.41
N THR A 103 2.30 14.93 8.90
CA THR A 103 1.18 15.65 8.27
C THR A 103 1.68 16.41 7.04
N ARG A 104 0.87 16.53 5.98
CA ARG A 104 1.27 17.29 4.79
C ARG A 104 1.40 18.77 5.11
N ARG A 105 2.59 19.22 5.53
CA ARG A 105 2.98 20.64 5.44
C ARG A 105 3.30 20.96 3.98
N ARG A 106 2.90 22.17 3.56
CA ARG A 106 2.94 22.70 2.19
C ARG A 106 4.36 22.82 1.58
N SER A 107 5.43 22.48 2.29
CA SER A 107 6.81 22.72 1.85
C SER A 107 7.49 21.46 1.27
N SER A 108 7.59 21.47 -0.06
CA SER A 108 8.78 21.11 -0.87
C SER A 108 9.76 20.08 -0.29
N SER A 109 9.45 18.80 -0.47
CA SER A 109 10.51 17.84 -0.77
C SER A 109 9.96 16.84 -1.78
N PRO A 110 10.59 16.69 -2.96
CA PRO A 110 10.15 15.69 -3.92
C PRO A 110 10.18 14.31 -3.26
N LEU A 111 9.13 13.51 -3.48
CA LEU A 111 9.06 12.12 -3.07
C LEU A 111 10.12 11.33 -3.85
N ALA A 112 11.35 11.36 -3.33
CA ALA A 112 12.50 10.52 -3.65
C ALA A 112 12.90 10.40 -5.14
N THR A 113 13.97 11.09 -5.53
CA THR A 113 14.84 10.63 -6.62
C THR A 113 15.77 9.57 -6.02
N LYS A 114 15.45 8.28 -6.14
CA LYS A 114 16.26 7.19 -5.59
C LYS A 114 16.67 6.20 -6.67
N PHE A 115 17.91 5.73 -6.56
CA PHE A 115 18.36 4.48 -7.17
C PHE A 115 17.54 3.33 -6.57
N LEU A 116 16.89 2.56 -7.43
CA LEU A 116 16.10 1.39 -7.05
C LEU A 116 16.85 0.14 -7.52
N GLY A 117 17.37 -0.64 -6.60
CA GLY A 117 17.87 -1.99 -6.90
C GLY A 117 16.68 -2.92 -7.11
N ILE A 118 16.24 -3.08 -8.35
CA ILE A 118 15.13 -3.99 -8.70
C ILE A 118 15.74 -5.26 -9.28
N LYS A 119 15.28 -6.43 -8.83
CA LYS A 119 15.52 -7.68 -9.55
C LYS A 119 14.64 -7.69 -10.81
N CYS A 120 15.26 -7.48 -11.97
CA CYS A 120 14.56 -7.47 -13.24
C CYS A 120 14.33 -8.91 -13.72
N PHE A 121 13.07 -9.27 -13.98
CA PHE A 121 12.72 -10.53 -14.63
C PHE A 121 12.21 -10.24 -16.05
N GLY A 122 12.81 -10.92 -17.02
CA GLY A 122 12.45 -10.81 -18.42
C GLY A 122 11.16 -11.54 -18.79
N ILE A 123 10.43 -10.99 -19.74
CA ILE A 123 9.34 -11.72 -20.41
C ILE A 123 9.98 -12.89 -21.19
N LYS A 124 9.41 -14.10 -21.04
CA LYS A 124 9.96 -15.33 -21.63
C LYS A 124 11.42 -15.63 -21.22
N GLY A 125 11.82 -15.25 -20.01
CA GLY A 125 13.14 -15.58 -19.45
C GLY A 125 14.32 -14.79 -20.03
N LYS A 126 14.09 -13.82 -20.92
CA LYS A 126 15.15 -12.99 -21.50
C LYS A 126 15.33 -11.70 -20.71
N SER A 127 16.42 -11.61 -19.96
CA SER A 127 16.80 -10.37 -19.27
C SER A 127 17.03 -9.23 -20.29
N PRO A 128 16.56 -8.00 -20.00
CA PRO A 128 16.86 -6.86 -20.85
C PRO A 128 18.35 -6.52 -20.80
N ASN A 129 18.88 -6.01 -21.91
CA ASN A 129 20.24 -5.46 -21.95
C ASN A 129 20.25 -4.08 -21.31
N PHE A 130 21.34 -3.76 -20.60
CA PHE A 130 21.53 -2.48 -19.92
C PHE A 130 22.67 -1.68 -20.57
N PRO A 131 22.61 -0.33 -20.56
CA PRO A 131 21.56 0.51 -19.97
C PRO A 131 20.24 0.47 -20.76
N LEU A 132 19.11 0.51 -20.04
CA LEU A 132 17.78 0.48 -20.63
C LEU A 132 17.06 1.81 -20.38
N TRP A 133 16.62 2.45 -21.45
CA TRP A 133 15.75 3.62 -21.39
C TRP A 133 14.29 3.15 -21.44
N CYS A 134 13.57 3.31 -20.34
CA CYS A 134 12.19 2.88 -20.24
C CYS A 134 11.38 3.74 -19.25
N SER A 135 10.06 3.68 -19.37
CA SER A 135 9.17 4.12 -18.30
C SER A 135 8.96 3.00 -17.28
N ALA A 136 8.83 3.37 -16.01
CA ALA A 136 8.53 2.45 -14.93
C ALA A 136 7.28 2.92 -14.19
N LYS A 137 6.42 1.97 -13.80
CA LYS A 137 5.25 2.24 -12.97
C LYS A 137 5.49 1.69 -11.58
N ILE A 138 5.50 2.57 -10.57
CA ILE A 138 5.63 2.21 -9.17
C ILE A 138 4.22 2.28 -8.55
N ARG A 139 3.50 1.15 -8.64
CA ARG A 139 2.06 0.96 -8.33
C ARG A 139 1.07 1.63 -9.30
#